data_AF-A0A0R3SA18-F1
#
_entry.id   AF-A0A0R3SA18-F1
#
_cell.length_a   1.000
_cell.length_b   1.000
_cell.length_c   1.000
_cell.angle_alpha   90.00
_cell.angle_beta   90.00
_cell.angle_gamma   90.00
#
_symmetry.space_group_name_H-M   'P 1'
#
loop_
_entity.id
_entity.type
_entity.pdbx_description
1 polymer ?
#
loop_
_entity_poly.entity_id
_entity_poly.type
_entity_poly.pdbx_seq_one_letter_code
_entity_poly.pdbx_strand_id
1 'polypeptide(L)'
;FFTSLYWFILFLLYRAAFGLFTRPRDFASFLLSIFMINLLMYYCFYVIMKCRYRERFHCIPLLYIFLACITWGFAIYFFIQHSTTWEVTPAQSRALNQPCIFLGFYDVHDVWHFLSSTSMFFSFMSIMTLDDDLINTPRNKIPVF
;
A
#
# COMPACT_ATOMS: atom_id res chain seq x y z
N PHE A 1 8.89 18.54 8.23
CA PHE A 1 9.47 17.28 7.77
C PHE A 1 9.96 16.41 8.94
N PHE A 2 10.99 16.82 9.69
CA PHE A 2 11.58 16.02 10.78
C PHE A 2 10.61 15.58 11.89
N THR A 3 9.69 16.45 12.31
CA THR A 3 8.67 16.11 13.32
C THR A 3 7.69 15.05 12.82
N SER A 4 7.19 15.16 11.58
CA SER A 4 6.30 14.14 10.99
C SER A 4 7.01 12.80 10.77
N LEU A 5 8.28 12.83 10.36
CA LEU A 5 9.09 11.61 10.18
C LEU A 5 9.36 10.90 11.52
N TYR A 6 9.56 11.65 12.60
CA TYR A 6 9.72 11.08 13.94
C TYR A 6 8.47 10.34 14.42
N TRP A 7 7.28 10.97 14.30
CA TRP A 7 6.01 10.32 14.64
C TRP A 7 5.74 9.09 13.80
N PHE A 8 6.13 9.12 12.53
CA PHE A 8 6.04 7.99 11.62
C PHE A 8 6.88 6.81 12.09
N ILE A 9 8.16 7.05 12.43
CA ILE A 9 9.08 6.02 12.92
C ILE A 9 8.57 5.42 14.23
N LEU A 10 8.11 6.27 15.18
CA LEU A 10 7.54 5.79 16.44
C LEU A 10 6.31 4.91 16.23
N PHE A 11 5.43 5.26 15.29
CA PHE A 11 4.24 4.47 14.99
C PHE A 11 4.59 3.09 14.40
N LEU A 12 5.60 3.02 13.53
CA LEU A 12 6.08 1.74 13.01
C LEU A 12 6.71 0.87 14.10
N LEU A 13 7.58 1.47 14.93
CA LEU A 13 8.21 0.78 16.05
C LEU A 13 7.17 0.27 17.04
N TYR A 14 6.12 1.05 17.30
CA TYR A 14 4.99 0.64 18.12
C TYR A 14 4.28 -0.60 17.52
N ARG A 15 3.94 -0.58 16.23
CA ARG A 15 3.28 -1.74 15.58
C ARG A 15 4.18 -2.99 15.57
N ALA A 16 5.47 -2.82 15.30
CA ALA A 16 6.44 -3.92 15.33
C ALA A 16 6.58 -4.50 16.75
N ALA A 17 6.69 -3.64 17.77
CA ALA A 17 6.75 -4.06 19.18
C ALA A 17 5.46 -4.78 19.59
N PHE A 18 4.29 -4.25 19.22
CA PHE A 18 3.00 -4.90 19.48
C PHE A 18 2.93 -6.31 18.89
N GLY A 19 3.44 -6.52 17.68
CA GLY A 19 3.55 -7.85 17.07
C GLY A 19 4.47 -8.81 17.82
N LEU A 20 5.60 -8.31 18.32
CA LEU A 20 6.54 -9.12 19.10
C LEU A 20 5.88 -9.63 20.40
N PHE A 21 5.08 -8.81 21.06
CA PHE A 21 4.39 -9.19 22.31
C PHE A 21 3.16 -10.07 22.07
N THR A 22 2.38 -9.80 21.03
CA THR A 22 1.14 -10.55 20.76
C THR A 22 1.36 -11.88 20.04
N ARG A 23 2.53 -12.08 19.40
CA ARG A 23 2.87 -13.29 18.62
C ARG A 23 1.74 -13.72 17.70
N PRO A 24 1.46 -12.95 16.63
CA PRO A 24 0.34 -13.23 15.73
C PRO A 24 0.50 -14.64 15.13
N ARG A 25 -0.61 -15.39 15.10
CA ARG A 25 -0.65 -16.74 14.51
C ARG A 25 -0.41 -16.69 12.99
N ASP A 26 -0.96 -15.68 12.33
CA ASP A 26 -0.67 -15.38 10.92
C ASP A 26 0.47 -14.35 10.79
N PHE A 27 1.70 -14.87 10.78
CA PHE A 27 2.91 -14.07 10.63
C PHE A 27 2.95 -13.32 9.28
N ALA A 28 2.46 -13.93 8.20
CA ALA A 28 2.55 -13.37 6.86
C ALA A 28 1.65 -12.13 6.72
N SER A 29 0.38 -12.24 7.13
CA SER A 29 -0.55 -11.11 7.12
C SER A 29 -0.10 -9.99 8.06
N PHE A 30 0.51 -10.33 9.19
CA PHE A 30 1.09 -9.33 10.09
C PHE A 30 2.23 -8.55 9.44
N LEU A 31 3.21 -9.24 8.84
CA LEU A 31 4.34 -8.60 8.16
C LEU A 31 3.86 -7.74 6.97
N LEU A 32 2.94 -8.28 6.17
CA LEU A 32 2.29 -7.56 5.09
C LEU A 32 1.66 -6.26 5.61
N SER A 33 0.91 -6.31 6.70
CA SER A 33 0.26 -5.13 7.28
C SER A 33 1.26 -4.02 7.64
N ILE A 34 2.43 -4.37 8.20
CA ILE A 34 3.47 -3.39 8.53
C ILE A 34 3.99 -2.71 7.26
N PHE A 35 4.36 -3.49 6.23
CA PHE A 35 4.91 -2.93 5.00
C PHE A 35 3.89 -2.08 4.24
N MET A 36 2.64 -2.52 4.21
CA MET A 36 1.56 -1.81 3.50
C MET A 36 1.21 -0.49 4.19
N ILE A 37 1.12 -0.50 5.52
CA ILE A 37 0.87 0.71 6.30
C ILE A 37 2.03 1.70 6.16
N ASN A 38 3.27 1.20 6.19
CA ASN A 38 4.45 2.01 5.94
C ASN A 38 4.38 2.69 4.56
N LEU A 39 4.13 1.91 3.51
CA LEU A 39 4.02 2.39 2.13
C LEU A 39 2.91 3.45 1.98
N LEU A 40 1.68 3.12 2.40
CA LEU A 40 0.53 4.01 2.25
C LEU A 40 0.68 5.29 3.07
N MET A 41 1.26 5.20 4.27
CA MET A 41 1.47 6.36 5.13
C MET A 41 2.52 7.32 4.53
N TYR A 42 3.63 6.80 3.99
CA TYR A 42 4.60 7.62 3.26
C TYR A 42 3.96 8.27 2.03
N TYR A 43 3.24 7.48 1.24
CA TYR A 43 2.56 7.96 0.04
C TYR A 43 1.56 9.09 0.36
N CYS A 44 0.67 8.87 1.33
CA CYS A 44 -0.29 9.88 1.78
C CYS A 44 0.41 11.12 2.32
N PHE A 45 1.52 10.98 3.06
CA PHE A 45 2.29 12.12 3.54
C PHE A 45 2.76 13.01 2.39
N TYR A 46 3.36 12.44 1.34
CA TYR A 46 3.82 13.21 0.18
C TYR A 46 2.67 13.93 -0.54
N VAL A 47 1.55 13.23 -0.78
CA VAL A 47 0.37 13.83 -1.43
C VAL A 47 -0.22 14.96 -0.57
N ILE A 48 -0.33 14.76 0.74
CA ILE A 48 -0.85 15.79 1.67
C ILE A 48 0.08 17.01 1.72
N MET A 49 1.39 16.80 1.74
CA MET A 49 2.36 17.91 1.72
C MET A 49 2.20 18.73 0.45
N LYS A 50 2.09 18.08 -0.72
CA LYS A 50 1.87 18.78 -1.97
C LYS A 50 0.57 19.60 -1.98
N CYS A 51 -0.51 19.04 -1.44
CA CYS A 51 -1.78 19.77 -1.23
C CYS A 51 -1.62 20.96 -0.28
N ARG A 52 -0.85 20.81 0.81
CA ARG A 52 -0.65 21.87 1.82
C ARG A 52 0.15 23.05 1.30
N TYR A 53 1.20 22.79 0.52
CA TYR A 53 2.01 23.85 -0.09
C TYR A 53 1.38 24.43 -1.37
N ARG A 54 0.19 23.94 -1.75
CA ARG A 54 -0.59 24.41 -2.91
C ARG A 54 0.22 24.37 -4.22
N GLU A 55 1.05 23.35 -4.36
CA GLU A 55 1.77 23.08 -5.60
C GLU A 55 0.80 22.65 -6.71
N ARG A 56 1.23 22.79 -7.96
CA ARG A 56 0.35 22.52 -9.09
C ARG A 56 0.33 21.01 -9.36
N PHE A 57 -0.87 20.44 -9.41
CA PHE A 57 -1.04 19.05 -9.83
C PHE A 57 -1.14 18.97 -11.35
N HIS A 58 -0.25 18.20 -11.96
CA HIS A 58 -0.39 17.79 -13.36
C HIS A 58 -1.50 16.73 -13.50
N CYS A 59 -2.11 16.65 -14.69
CA CYS A 59 -3.18 15.68 -14.95
C CYS A 59 -2.69 14.22 -14.86
N ILE A 60 -1.44 13.96 -15.23
CA ILE A 60 -0.83 12.62 -15.24
C ILE A 60 -0.75 12.02 -13.82
N PRO A 61 -0.13 12.66 -12.82
CA PRO A 61 -0.10 12.11 -11.46
C PRO A 61 -1.49 11.99 -10.84
N LEU A 62 -2.43 12.91 -11.15
CA LEU A 62 -3.82 12.78 -10.70
C LEU A 62 -4.52 11.54 -11.25
N LEU A 63 -4.30 11.22 -12.54
CA LEU A 63 -4.81 9.99 -13.14
C LEU A 63 -4.24 8.76 -12.44
N TYR A 64 -2.93 8.72 -12.17
CA TYR A 64 -2.32 7.61 -11.45
C TYR A 64 -2.83 7.48 -10.01
N ILE A 65 -3.01 8.60 -9.29
CA ILE A 65 -3.60 8.60 -7.94
C ILE A 65 -5.01 8.00 -7.98
N PHE A 66 -5.83 8.44 -8.94
CA PHE A 66 -7.21 7.94 -9.09
C PHE A 66 -7.25 6.44 -9.39
N LEU A 67 -6.44 5.97 -10.36
CA LEU A 67 -6.33 4.55 -10.69
C LEU A 67 -5.82 3.73 -9.51
N ALA A 68 -4.81 4.22 -8.79
CA ALA A 68 -4.29 3.57 -7.59
C ALA A 68 -5.37 3.43 -6.51
N CYS A 69 -6.18 4.47 -6.26
CA CYS A 69 -7.27 4.41 -5.28
C CYS A 69 -8.32 3.34 -5.65
N ILE A 70 -8.68 3.25 -6.92
CA ILE A 70 -9.63 2.24 -7.41
C ILE A 70 -9.06 0.83 -7.20
N THR A 71 -7.85 0.58 -7.69
CA THR A 71 -7.25 -0.75 -7.60
C THR A 71 -6.94 -1.15 -6.17
N TRP A 72 -6.57 -0.20 -5.29
CA TRP A 72 -6.40 -0.45 -3.86
C TRP A 72 -7.72 -0.84 -3.19
N GLY A 73 -8.81 -0.15 -3.53
CA GLY A 73 -10.14 -0.46 -3.01
C GLY A 73 -10.57 -1.88 -3.35
N PHE A 74 -10.41 -2.28 -4.62
CA PHE A 74 -10.70 -3.65 -5.04
C PHE A 74 -9.73 -4.68 -4.43
N ALA A 75 -8.44 -4.36 -4.33
CA ALA A 75 -7.46 -5.24 -3.68
C ALA A 75 -7.84 -5.53 -2.22
N ILE A 76 -8.20 -4.50 -1.44
CA ILE A 76 -8.64 -4.68 -0.05
C ILE A 76 -9.93 -5.51 0.02
N TYR A 77 -10.87 -5.29 -0.92
CA TYR A 77 -12.10 -6.07 -0.99
C TYR A 77 -11.86 -7.57 -1.18
N PHE A 78 -10.93 -7.94 -2.06
CA PHE A 78 -10.55 -9.35 -2.26
C PHE A 78 -9.65 -9.88 -1.13
N PHE A 79 -8.82 -9.04 -0.51
CA PHE A 79 -8.00 -9.44 0.64
C PHE A 79 -8.83 -9.91 1.83
N ILE A 80 -9.96 -9.25 2.10
CA ILE A 80 -10.86 -9.61 3.21
C ILE A 80 -11.57 -10.96 2.93
N GLN A 81 -11.67 -11.37 1.66
CA GLN A 81 -12.23 -12.67 1.27
C GLN A 81 -11.19 -13.77 1.48
N HIS A 82 -11.13 -14.26 2.72
CA HIS A 82 -10.12 -15.21 3.18
C HIS A 82 -10.25 -16.58 2.48
N SER A 83 -9.35 -16.90 1.55
CA SER A 83 -9.32 -18.20 0.86
C SER A 83 -8.12 -19.08 1.21
N THR A 84 -7.10 -18.53 1.88
CA THR A 84 -5.84 -19.25 2.20
C THR A 84 -5.42 -19.00 3.64
N THR A 85 -4.88 -20.00 4.33
CA THR A 85 -4.28 -19.81 5.66
C THR A 85 -2.93 -20.50 5.79
N TRP A 86 -2.02 -19.84 6.52
CA TRP A 86 -0.68 -20.31 6.87
C TRP A 86 -0.62 -21.05 8.20
N GLU A 87 -1.73 -21.07 8.95
CA GLU A 87 -1.78 -21.65 10.30
C GLU A 87 -1.96 -23.18 10.31
N VAL A 88 -2.39 -23.75 9.18
CA VAL A 88 -2.76 -25.17 9.06
C VAL A 88 -1.89 -25.89 8.04
N THR A 89 -1.96 -27.23 8.03
CA THR A 89 -1.21 -28.02 7.05
C THR A 89 -1.66 -27.71 5.61
N PRO A 90 -0.78 -27.88 4.60
CA PRO A 90 -1.16 -27.66 3.19
C PRO A 90 -2.35 -28.50 2.71
N ALA A 91 -2.63 -29.64 3.36
CA ALA A 91 -3.81 -30.46 3.06
C ALA A 91 -5.10 -29.83 3.61
N GLN A 92 -5.06 -29.32 4.85
CA GLN A 92 -6.19 -28.62 5.47
C GLN A 92 -6.45 -27.27 4.81
N SER A 93 -5.41 -26.55 4.40
CA SER A 93 -5.54 -25.27 3.69
C SER A 93 -6.24 -25.46 2.34
N ARG A 94 -5.90 -26.54 1.61
CA ARG A 94 -6.58 -26.91 0.35
C ARG A 94 -8.07 -27.19 0.49
N ALA A 95 -8.56 -27.57 1.67
CA ALA A 95 -9.99 -27.77 1.91
C ALA A 95 -10.77 -26.44 1.98
N LEU A 96 -10.09 -25.31 2.13
CA LEU A 96 -10.69 -23.96 2.14
C LEU A 96 -10.83 -23.36 0.74
N ASN A 97 -10.23 -23.99 -0.29
CA ASN A 97 -10.24 -23.51 -1.65
C ASN A 97 -11.68 -23.37 -2.18
N GLN A 98 -11.99 -22.17 -2.67
CA GLN A 98 -13.26 -21.86 -3.32
C GLN A 98 -13.16 -22.13 -4.83
N PRO A 99 -14.29 -22.30 -5.54
CA PRO A 99 -14.26 -22.36 -7.01
C PRO A 99 -13.61 -21.09 -7.60
N CYS A 100 -12.83 -21.27 -8.67
CA CYS A 100 -12.16 -20.18 -9.37
C CYS A 100 -13.19 -19.17 -9.91
N ILE A 101 -12.91 -17.88 -9.73
CA ILE A 101 -13.84 -16.79 -10.07
C ILE A 101 -13.57 -16.20 -11.45
N PHE A 102 -12.35 -16.33 -11.98
CA PHE A 102 -11.96 -15.71 -13.24
C PHE A 102 -11.31 -16.72 -14.19
N LEU A 103 -11.86 -16.80 -15.41
CA LEU A 103 -11.46 -17.72 -16.49
C LEU A 103 -11.41 -19.21 -16.09
N GLY A 104 -12.04 -19.59 -14.98
CA GLY A 104 -11.97 -20.96 -14.44
C GLY A 104 -10.58 -21.37 -13.94
N PHE A 105 -9.66 -20.41 -13.79
CA PHE A 105 -8.28 -20.66 -13.38
C PHE A 105 -7.87 -19.83 -12.15
N TYR A 106 -8.24 -18.55 -12.13
CA TYR A 106 -7.84 -17.62 -11.07
C TYR A 106 -8.86 -17.58 -9.94
N ASP A 107 -8.38 -17.69 -8.72
CA ASP A 107 -9.19 -17.53 -7.52
C ASP A 107 -9.18 -16.08 -7.00
N VAL A 108 -9.84 -15.85 -5.86
CA VAL A 108 -9.91 -14.52 -5.24
C VAL A 108 -8.53 -14.02 -4.76
N HIS A 109 -7.63 -14.93 -4.40
CA HIS A 109 -6.29 -14.62 -3.91
C HIS A 109 -5.36 -14.19 -5.04
N ASP A 110 -5.45 -14.85 -6.19
CA ASP A 110 -4.72 -14.45 -7.40
C ASP A 110 -5.15 -13.06 -7.87
N VAL A 111 -6.46 -12.81 -7.89
CA VAL A 111 -7.03 -11.51 -8.25
C VAL A 111 -6.57 -10.43 -7.26
N TRP A 112 -6.56 -10.74 -5.96
CA TRP A 112 -6.00 -9.84 -4.95
C TRP A 112 -4.53 -9.50 -5.22
N HIS A 113 -3.68 -10.48 -5.52
CA HIS A 113 -2.27 -10.25 -5.84
C HIS A 113 -2.08 -9.40 -7.09
N PHE A 114 -2.85 -9.67 -8.14
CA PHE A 114 -2.80 -8.90 -9.39
C PHE A 114 -3.22 -7.44 -9.17
N LEU A 115 -4.33 -7.21 -8.45
CA LEU A 115 -4.80 -5.86 -8.15
C LEU A 115 -3.84 -5.11 -7.21
N SER A 116 -3.28 -5.79 -6.22
CA SER A 116 -2.32 -5.18 -5.27
C SER A 116 -1.03 -4.74 -5.97
N SER A 117 -0.47 -5.59 -6.83
CA SER A 117 0.74 -5.24 -7.62
C SER A 117 0.48 -4.09 -8.59
N THR A 118 -0.67 -4.09 -9.25
CA THR A 118 -1.11 -2.97 -10.10
C THR A 118 -1.27 -1.67 -9.30
N SER A 119 -1.83 -1.75 -8.09
CA SER A 119 -2.00 -0.60 -7.20
C SER A 119 -0.64 -0.02 -6.77
N MET A 120 0.30 -0.88 -6.39
CA MET A 120 1.66 -0.46 -6.06
C MET A 120 2.36 0.20 -7.24
N PHE A 121 2.19 -0.33 -8.45
CA PHE A 121 2.73 0.26 -9.67
C PHE A 121 2.19 1.68 -9.90
N PHE A 122 0.86 1.88 -9.83
CA PHE A 122 0.28 3.22 -9.99
C PHE A 122 0.70 4.17 -8.86
N SER A 123 0.78 3.70 -7.61
CA SER A 123 1.31 4.50 -6.51
C SER A 123 2.77 4.92 -6.77
N PHE A 124 3.62 4.02 -7.27
CA PHE A 124 5.00 4.35 -7.62
C PHE A 124 5.08 5.37 -8.77
N MET A 125 4.33 5.15 -9.86
CA MET A 125 4.25 6.08 -10.99
C MET A 125 3.75 7.45 -10.57
N SER A 126 2.77 7.50 -9.67
CA SER A 126 2.25 8.76 -9.16
C SER A 126 3.32 9.54 -8.38
N ILE A 127 4.12 8.89 -7.51
CA ILE A 127 5.20 9.55 -6.78
C ILE A 127 6.28 10.08 -7.75
N MET A 128 6.67 9.27 -8.74
CA MET A 128 7.70 9.68 -9.70
C MET A 128 7.30 10.89 -10.54
N THR A 129 6.02 11.02 -10.88
CA THR A 129 5.49 12.10 -11.71
C THR A 129 4.88 13.24 -10.90
N LEU A 130 4.84 13.10 -9.56
CA LEU A 130 4.17 14.04 -8.68
C LEU A 130 4.85 15.42 -8.71
N ASP A 131 6.19 15.43 -8.70
CA ASP A 131 7.02 16.63 -8.56
C ASP A 131 7.60 17.12 -9.90
N ASP A 132 7.05 16.68 -11.03
CA ASP A 132 7.48 17.12 -12.36
C ASP A 132 7.35 18.66 -12.54
N ASP A 133 6.49 19.33 -11.77
CA ASP A 133 6.38 20.80 -11.75
C ASP A 133 7.59 21.51 -11.10
N LEU A 134 8.33 20.80 -10.26
CA LEU A 134 9.48 21.32 -9.52
C LEU A 134 10.82 21.04 -10.21
N ILE A 135 10.84 20.51 -11.45
CA ILE A 135 12.07 20.12 -12.14
C ILE A 135 13.11 21.25 -12.26
N ASN A 136 12.64 22.49 -12.39
CA ASN A 136 13.48 23.70 -12.48
C ASN A 136 13.67 24.41 -11.14
N THR A 137 13.09 23.89 -10.06
CA THR A 137 13.15 24.51 -8.73
C THR A 137 14.39 24.00 -7.99
N PRO A 138 15.28 24.90 -7.52
CA PRO A 138 16.41 24.52 -6.69
C PRO A 138 15.96 23.74 -5.44
N ARG A 139 16.66 22.65 -5.10
CA ARG A 139 16.27 21.75 -3.99
C ARG A 139 16.09 22.46 -2.65
N ASN A 140 16.89 23.50 -2.37
CA ASN A 140 16.80 24.30 -1.14
C ASN A 140 15.52 25.15 -1.04
N LYS A 141 14.73 25.24 -2.11
CA LYS A 141 13.44 25.94 -2.14
C LYS A 141 12.26 24.98 -2.06
N ILE A 142 12.49 23.67 -2.07
CA ILE A 142 11.42 22.67 -1.98
C ILE A 142 11.15 22.43 -0.49
N PRO A 143 9.97 22.80 0.03
CA PRO A 143 9.70 22.82 1.48
C PRO A 143 9.63 21.43 2.13
N VAL A 144 9.56 20.38 1.31
CA VAL A 144 9.50 18.98 1.76
C VAL A 144 10.91 18.39 1.97
N PHE A 145 11.96 18.97 1.38
CA PHE A 145 13.35 18.50 1.44
C PHE A 145 14.23 19.31 2.39
#